data_AF-A0A7M3T7A6-F1
#
_entry.id   AF-A0A7M3T7A6-F1
#
_cell.length_a   1.000
_cell.length_b   1.000
_cell.length_c   1.000
_cell.angle_alpha   90.00
_cell.angle_beta   90.00
_cell.angle_gamma   90.00
#
_symmetry.space_group_name_H-M   'P 1'
#
loop_
_entity.id
_entity.type
_entity.pdbx_description
1 polymer ?
#
loop_
_entity_poly.entity_id
_entity_poly.type
_entity_poly.pdbx_seq_one_letter_code
_entity_poly.pdbx_strand_id
1 'polypeptide(L)'
;MHLHHRAWQYRRQRRPRTDSELVAALSGFAAGSYRHGFYDSETPVSGQAFFRVADAAVVPLPAALPLLLTGLAGLGFVSRRRRAA
;
A
#
# COMPACT_ATOMS: atom_id res chain seq x y z
N MET A 1 39.09 24.07 33.39
CA MET A 1 37.61 24.16 33.32
C MET A 1 37.16 23.74 31.91
N HIS A 2 36.19 22.82 31.84
CA HIS A 2 35.33 22.52 30.67
C HIS A 2 35.93 21.78 29.45
N LEU A 3 36.27 20.50 29.65
CA LEU A 3 36.35 19.48 28.60
C LEU A 3 35.37 18.36 28.98
N HIS A 4 34.14 18.37 28.47
CA HIS A 4 33.20 17.23 28.42
C HIS A 4 31.95 17.71 27.67
N HIS A 5 31.22 16.81 27.00
CA HIS A 5 29.89 17.02 26.37
C HIS A 5 29.77 17.16 24.84
N ARG A 6 30.57 16.48 24.02
CA ARG A 6 30.23 16.32 22.59
C ARG A 6 30.47 14.91 22.07
N ALA A 7 29.58 13.96 22.34
CA ALA A 7 29.66 12.64 21.68
C ALA A 7 28.36 11.80 21.60
N TRP A 8 27.19 12.29 22.04
CA TRP A 8 26.06 11.38 22.30
C TRP A 8 24.73 11.67 21.57
N GLN A 9 24.70 12.46 20.49
CA GLN A 9 23.43 12.95 19.92
C GLN A 9 23.10 12.52 18.47
N TYR A 10 23.51 11.33 18.00
CA TYR A 10 23.19 10.87 16.63
C TYR A 10 22.49 9.50 16.52
N ARG A 11 21.73 9.07 17.55
CA ARG A 11 21.13 7.73 17.56
C ARG A 11 19.62 7.67 17.80
N ARG A 12 18.81 8.59 17.27
CA ARG A 12 17.33 8.42 17.35
C ARG A 12 16.54 9.13 16.26
N GLN A 13 16.75 8.84 14.97
CA GLN A 13 15.73 9.19 13.96
C GLN A 13 15.66 8.14 12.84
N ARG A 14 15.25 6.91 13.20
CA ARG A 14 14.52 6.05 12.25
C ARG A 14 13.06 6.15 12.64
N ARG A 15 12.36 7.13 12.04
CA ARG A 15 10.91 7.21 12.22
C ARG A 15 10.30 5.97 11.56
N PRO A 16 9.49 5.18 12.28
CA PRO A 16 8.76 4.07 11.67
C PRO A 16 7.82 4.66 10.62
N ARG A 17 8.18 4.42 9.36
CA ARG A 17 7.38 4.74 8.18
C ARG A 17 6.49 3.55 7.95
N THR A 18 5.24 3.56 8.39
CA THR A 18 4.27 2.60 7.84
C THR A 18 2.81 2.97 8.06
N ASP A 19 2.44 3.53 9.21
CA ASP A 19 1.01 3.47 9.55
C ASP A 19 0.21 4.65 8.98
N SER A 20 0.79 5.85 9.03
CA SER A 20 0.16 7.08 8.53
C SER A 20 0.16 7.19 7.01
N GLU A 21 1.16 6.65 6.31
CA GLU A 21 1.21 6.68 4.83
C GLU A 21 0.17 5.74 4.21
N LEU A 22 -0.08 4.57 4.83
CA LEU A 22 -1.14 3.65 4.39
C LEU A 22 -2.53 4.20 4.63
N VAL A 23 -2.76 4.79 5.81
CA VAL A 23 -4.03 5.46 6.12
C VAL A 23 -4.25 6.64 5.16
N ALA A 24 -3.22 7.43 4.86
CA ALA A 24 -3.31 8.53 3.90
C ALA A 24 -3.63 8.02 2.48
N ALA A 25 -2.96 6.96 2.02
CA ALA A 25 -3.17 6.39 0.68
C ALA A 25 -4.57 5.79 0.48
N LEU A 26 -5.20 5.31 1.56
CA LEU A 26 -6.49 4.61 1.50
C LEU A 26 -7.68 5.49 1.96
N SER A 27 -7.43 6.58 2.69
CA SER A 27 -8.47 7.49 3.23
C SER A 27 -9.32 8.20 2.17
N GLY A 28 -8.86 8.26 0.91
CA GLY A 28 -9.56 8.94 -0.17
C GLY A 28 -10.62 8.09 -0.90
N PHE A 29 -10.73 6.80 -0.61
CA PHE A 29 -11.66 5.90 -1.32
C PHE A 29 -13.00 5.80 -0.59
N ALA A 30 -13.99 6.54 -1.07
CA ALA A 30 -15.39 6.43 -0.66
C ALA A 30 -16.23 5.68 -1.71
N ALA A 31 -17.45 5.29 -1.34
CA ALA A 31 -18.45 4.87 -2.33
C ALA A 31 -18.67 5.99 -3.35
N GLY A 32 -18.63 5.68 -4.63
CA GLY A 32 -18.64 6.70 -5.67
C GLY A 32 -18.21 6.21 -7.04
N SER A 33 -18.33 7.12 -8.02
CA SER A 33 -17.91 6.88 -9.39
C SER A 33 -16.53 7.48 -9.62
N TYR A 34 -15.59 6.65 -10.06
CA TYR A 34 -14.22 7.06 -10.33
C TYR A 34 -13.90 6.88 -11.81
N ARG A 35 -13.10 7.81 -12.33
CA ARG A 35 -12.62 7.80 -13.71
C ARG A 35 -11.11 7.91 -13.70
N HIS A 36 -10.44 6.93 -14.30
CA HIS A 36 -9.01 6.99 -14.52
C HIS A 36 -8.75 7.13 -16.01
N GLY A 37 -8.08 8.22 -16.40
CA GLY A 37 -7.53 8.38 -17.73
C GLY A 37 -6.10 7.86 -17.75
N PHE A 38 -5.74 7.18 -18.82
CA PHE A 38 -4.35 6.82 -19.11
C PHE A 38 -4.00 7.36 -20.48
N TYR A 39 -2.78 7.89 -20.54
CA TYR A 39 -2.18 8.47 -21.73
C TYR A 39 -0.81 7.83 -21.87
N ASP A 40 -0.57 7.19 -23.01
CA ASP A 40 0.76 6.72 -23.38
C ASP A 40 1.45 7.84 -24.16
N SER A 41 2.65 8.22 -23.70
CA SER A 41 3.45 9.27 -24.32
C SER A 41 4.32 8.74 -25.47
N GLU A 42 4.62 7.44 -25.49
CA GLU A 42 5.45 6.80 -26.51
C GLU A 42 4.63 6.38 -27.73
N THR A 43 3.39 5.94 -27.50
CA THR A 43 2.38 5.79 -28.54
C THR A 43 1.20 6.69 -28.18
N PRO A 44 0.83 7.74 -28.94
CA PRO A 44 -0.14 8.76 -28.51
C PRO A 44 -1.58 8.20 -28.55
N VAL A 45 -1.82 7.25 -27.67
CA VAL A 45 -3.06 6.55 -27.42
C VAL A 45 -3.53 6.94 -26.03
N SER A 46 -4.82 7.21 -25.93
CA SER A 46 -5.47 7.51 -24.66
C SER A 46 -6.65 6.59 -24.46
N GLY A 47 -6.90 6.24 -23.20
CA GLY A 47 -8.02 5.42 -22.80
C GLY A 47 -8.58 5.88 -21.46
N GLN A 48 -9.82 5.48 -21.19
CA GLN A 48 -10.51 5.81 -19.96
C GLN A 48 -11.08 4.53 -19.35
N ALA A 49 -10.82 4.31 -18.05
CA ALA A 49 -11.48 3.30 -17.25
C ALA A 49 -12.46 3.97 -16.29
N PHE A 50 -13.67 3.41 -16.23
CA PHE A 50 -14.73 3.84 -15.33
C PHE A 50 -15.04 2.69 -14.37
N PHE A 51 -15.06 2.99 -13.08
CA PHE A 51 -15.48 2.01 -12.07
C PHE A 51 -16.37 2.69 -11.03
N ARG A 52 -17.45 2.01 -10.68
CA ARG A 52 -18.42 2.45 -9.68
C ARG A 52 -18.27 1.59 -8.44
N VAL A 53 -17.90 2.22 -7.33
CA VAL A 53 -17.90 1.59 -6.01
C VAL A 53 -19.31 1.75 -5.44
N ALA A 54 -20.15 0.74 -5.63
CA ALA A 54 -21.57 0.75 -5.24
C ALA A 54 -21.77 0.54 -3.73
N ASP A 55 -20.94 -0.30 -3.11
CA ASP A 55 -20.93 -0.57 -1.68
C ASP A 55 -19.48 -0.42 -1.19
N ALA A 56 -19.16 0.74 -0.61
CA ALA A 56 -17.96 0.86 0.21
C ALA A 56 -18.38 0.52 1.63
N ALA A 57 -18.42 -0.78 1.94
CA ALA A 57 -18.56 -1.19 3.33
C ALA A 57 -17.44 -0.50 4.11
N VAL A 58 -17.80 0.31 5.12
CA VAL A 58 -16.86 0.86 6.11
C VAL A 58 -16.42 -0.31 6.98
N VAL A 59 -15.73 -1.27 6.37
CA VAL A 59 -15.00 -2.27 7.11
C VAL A 59 -13.81 -1.49 7.63
N PRO A 60 -13.66 -1.33 8.95
CA PRO A 60 -12.43 -0.78 9.47
C PRO A 60 -11.29 -1.61 8.86
N LEU A 61 -10.14 -0.99 8.67
CA LEU A 61 -9.00 -1.59 7.99
C LEU A 61 -8.27 -2.75 8.75
N PRO A 62 -8.80 -3.48 9.76
CA PRO A 62 -8.12 -4.68 10.27
C PRO A 62 -8.12 -5.90 9.35
N ALA A 63 -9.09 -6.04 8.42
CA ALA A 63 -9.29 -7.32 7.71
C ALA A 63 -8.52 -7.45 6.39
N ALA A 64 -8.13 -6.36 5.75
CA ALA A 64 -7.44 -6.41 4.46
C ALA A 64 -6.03 -7.03 4.56
N LEU A 65 -5.32 -6.80 5.68
CA LEU A 65 -3.95 -7.27 5.88
C LEU A 65 -3.89 -8.79 6.13
N PRO A 66 -4.70 -9.37 7.03
CA PRO A 66 -4.80 -10.83 7.16
C PRO A 66 -5.30 -11.52 5.89
N LEU A 67 -6.24 -10.92 5.17
CA LEU A 67 -6.80 -11.48 3.93
C LEU A 67 -5.77 -11.47 2.79
N LEU A 68 -4.98 -10.39 2.68
CA LEU A 68 -3.87 -10.30 1.73
C LEU A 68 -2.76 -11.31 2.06
N LEU A 69 -2.37 -11.43 3.33
CA LEU A 69 -1.34 -12.37 3.77
C LEU A 69 -1.76 -13.82 3.55
N THR A 70 -3.02 -14.17 3.82
CA THR A 70 -3.56 -15.51 3.55
C THR A 70 -3.62 -15.81 2.05
N GLY A 71 -4.02 -14.82 1.22
CA GLY A 71 -3.96 -14.92 -0.24
C GLY A 71 -2.54 -15.17 -0.77
N LEU A 72 -1.55 -14.39 -0.29
CA LEU A 72 -0.14 -14.55 -0.66
C LEU A 72 0.45 -15.88 -0.19
N ALA A 73 0.12 -16.33 1.02
CA ALA A 73 0.55 -17.62 1.54
C ALA A 73 -0.02 -18.77 0.69
N GLY A 74 -1.31 -18.72 0.36
CA GLY A 74 -1.95 -19.69 -0.53
C GLY A 74 -1.33 -19.71 -1.93
N LEU A 75 -1.12 -18.53 -2.52
CA LEU A 75 -0.51 -18.40 -3.85
C LEU A 75 0.94 -18.90 -3.86
N GLY A 76 1.73 -18.57 -2.84
CA GLY A 76 3.09 -19.06 -2.65
C GLY A 76 3.16 -20.59 -2.46
N PHE A 77 2.19 -21.17 -1.77
CA PHE A 77 2.09 -22.61 -1.60
C PHE A 77 1.73 -23.33 -2.91
N VAL A 78 0.73 -22.83 -3.65
CA VAL A 78 0.32 -23.40 -4.94
C VAL A 78 1.44 -23.31 -5.97
N SER A 79 2.12 -22.17 -6.06
CA SER A 79 3.26 -21.98 -6.97
C SER A 79 4.42 -22.92 -6.66
N ARG A 80 4.69 -23.24 -5.38
CA ARG A 80 5.68 -24.27 -4.99
C ARG A 80 5.23 -25.68 -5.40
N ARG A 81 3.96 -26.04 -5.18
CA ARG A 81 3.42 -27.35 -5.59
C ARG A 81 3.54 -27.59 -7.09
N ARG A 82 3.26 -26.57 -7.90
CA ARG A 82 3.37 -26.64 -9.37
C ARG A 82 4.80 -26.76 -9.89
N ARG A 83 5.80 -26.51 -9.04
CA ARG A 83 7.22 -26.58 -9.40
C ARG A 83 7.88 -27.89 -8.97
N ALA A 84 7.21 -28.66 -8.12
CA ALA A 84 7.66 -29.96 -7.61
C ALA A 84 6.94 -31.16 -8.25
N ALA A 85 5.95 -30.89 -9.10
CA ALA A 85 5.33 -31.83 -10.04
C ALA A 85 5.82 -31.50 -11.45
#